data_AF-A0ABD5XLB4-F1
#
_entry.id   AF-A0ABD5XLB4-F1
#
_cell.length_a   1.000
_cell.length_b   1.000
_cell.length_c   1.000
_cell.angle_alpha   90.00
_cell.angle_beta   90.00
_cell.angle_gamma   90.00
#
_symmetry.space_group_name_H-M   'P 1'
#
loop_
_entity.id
_entity.type
_entity.pdbx_description
1 polymer ?
#
loop_
_entity_poly.entity_id
_entity_poly.type
_entity_poly.pdbx_seq_one_letter_code
_entity_poly.pdbx_strand_id
1 'polypeptide(L)'
;MGALEEHHLASRGEQVVSTVSRRVETVLPDTGTREWWVLYLLAPVVLIGVALLAFPTLVYDRFVWQYLWGPVVADAASQPVTHEGIQAVRGYNAVNTVTYLAAVVYSLPGLRAYLDALDVSFDTRLAYGFAPIIVAGGAMRALEDIGLLGDYAVWFITPSIYFFVTAVTVLSLGVGALARDRDIGSIPSTVGLVGSVWAVGAIGWAFWYGLSTSAPLRLWVPVAT
;
A
#
# COMPACT_ATOMS: atom_id res chain seq x y z
N MET A 1 6.28 -7.73 53.98
CA MET A 1 7.48 -7.23 53.26
C MET A 1 7.33 -7.24 51.74
N GLY A 2 6.38 -7.98 51.13
CA GLY A 2 6.20 -7.99 49.66
C GLY A 2 5.37 -6.85 49.05
N ALA A 3 4.51 -6.17 49.82
CA ALA A 3 3.64 -5.11 49.29
C ALA A 3 4.38 -3.81 48.90
N LEU A 4 5.57 -3.56 49.46
CA LEU A 4 6.38 -2.38 49.13
C LEU A 4 7.24 -2.58 47.87
N GLU A 5 7.60 -3.82 47.52
CA GLU A 5 8.33 -4.13 46.29
C GLU A 5 7.44 -4.02 45.05
N GLU A 6 6.19 -4.50 45.12
CA GLU A 6 5.25 -4.41 43.99
C GLU A 6 4.90 -2.97 43.64
N HIS A 7 4.74 -2.10 44.64
CA HIS A 7 4.46 -0.68 44.42
C HIS A 7 5.64 0.04 43.76
N HIS A 8 6.87 -0.37 44.07
CA HIS A 8 8.08 0.18 43.46
C HIS A 8 8.24 -0.30 42.01
N LEU A 9 7.94 -1.57 41.73
CA LEU A 9 8.01 -2.14 40.38
C LEU A 9 6.95 -1.53 39.44
N ALA A 10 5.72 -1.31 39.93
CA ALA A 10 4.65 -0.67 39.18
C ALA A 10 4.99 0.79 38.82
N SER A 11 5.47 1.57 39.79
CA SER A 11 5.87 2.97 39.56
C SER A 11 7.04 3.10 38.57
N ARG A 12 7.98 2.15 38.60
CA ARG A 12 9.14 2.13 37.70
C ARG A 12 8.71 1.79 36.27
N GLY A 13 7.75 0.88 36.10
CA GLY A 13 7.16 0.54 34.79
C GLY A 13 6.46 1.73 34.14
N GLU A 14 5.63 2.46 34.88
CA GLU A 14 4.95 3.66 34.38
C GLU A 14 5.92 4.81 34.04
N GLN A 15 6.97 4.99 34.85
CA GLN A 15 7.99 6.00 34.56
C GLN A 15 8.85 5.66 33.35
N VAL A 16 9.18 4.38 33.12
CA VAL A 16 9.94 3.98 31.92
C VAL A 16 9.08 4.14 30.66
N VAL A 17 7.81 3.74 30.69
CA VAL A 17 6.89 3.89 29.55
C VAL A 17 6.67 5.37 29.20
N SER A 18 6.43 6.23 30.19
CA SER A 18 6.28 7.68 29.95
C SER A 18 7.56 8.34 29.43
N THR A 19 8.73 7.89 29.89
CA THR A 19 10.02 8.42 29.42
C THR A 19 10.33 7.98 28.00
N VAL A 20 9.97 6.76 27.60
CA VAL A 20 10.15 6.27 26.23
C VAL A 20 9.21 6.99 25.25
N SER A 21 7.91 7.09 25.58
CA SER A 21 6.94 7.81 24.75
C SER A 21 7.33 9.27 24.53
N ARG A 22 7.73 9.97 25.61
CA ARG A 22 8.23 11.35 25.52
C ARG A 22 9.48 11.46 24.64
N ARG A 23 10.36 10.46 24.67
CA ARG A 23 11.60 10.48 23.87
C ARG A 23 11.32 10.31 22.38
N VAL A 24 10.34 9.49 22.00
CA VAL A 24 9.91 9.32 20.60
C VAL A 24 9.25 10.60 20.07
N GLU A 25 8.44 11.26 20.89
CA GLU A 25 7.78 12.52 20.56
C GLU A 25 8.79 13.66 20.34
N THR A 26 9.89 13.69 21.11
CA THR A 26 10.96 14.69 20.95
C THR A 26 11.94 14.48 19.78
N VAL A 27 11.95 13.30 19.15
CA VAL A 27 12.96 12.96 18.13
C VAL A 27 12.49 13.32 16.71
N LEU A 28 11.19 13.49 16.50
CA LEU A 28 10.62 13.72 15.17
C LEU A 28 10.23 15.19 15.06
N PRO A 29 10.79 15.94 14.08
CA PRO A 29 10.54 17.38 13.94
C PRO A 29 9.05 17.64 13.68
N ASP A 30 8.57 18.80 14.14
CA ASP A 30 7.20 19.24 13.93
C ASP A 30 6.81 19.11 12.45
N THR A 31 5.62 18.55 12.21
CA THR A 31 5.09 18.46 10.87
C THR A 31 4.81 19.87 10.35
N GLY A 32 5.49 20.26 9.27
CA GLY A 32 5.30 21.56 8.61
C GLY A 32 3.87 21.79 8.09
N THR A 33 3.61 22.92 7.42
CA THR A 33 2.26 23.23 6.95
C THR A 33 1.73 22.23 5.92
N ARG A 34 0.41 22.12 5.80
CA ARG A 34 -0.25 21.19 4.85
C ARG A 34 0.20 21.42 3.41
N GLU A 35 0.36 22.67 3.00
CA GLU A 35 0.81 23.03 1.65
C GLU A 35 2.21 22.50 1.38
N TRP A 36 3.11 22.58 2.37
CA TRP A 36 4.47 22.11 2.25
C TRP A 36 4.53 20.59 2.03
N TRP A 37 3.72 19.83 2.76
CA TRP A 37 3.65 18.37 2.60
C TRP A 37 3.01 17.93 1.29
N VAL A 38 2.01 18.67 0.81
CA VAL A 38 1.44 18.45 -0.53
C VAL A 38 2.52 18.69 -1.58
N LEU A 39 3.28 19.79 -1.49
CA LEU A 39 4.39 20.08 -2.41
C LEU A 39 5.49 19.01 -2.32
N TYR A 40 5.86 18.57 -1.11
CA TYR A 40 6.82 17.49 -0.89
C TYR A 40 6.37 16.21 -1.61
N LEU A 41 5.13 15.76 -1.42
CA LEU A 41 4.63 14.54 -2.07
C LEU A 41 4.51 14.69 -3.59
N LEU A 42 4.19 15.88 -4.09
CA LEU A 42 4.06 16.15 -5.53
C LEU A 42 5.40 16.38 -6.23
N ALA A 43 6.46 16.76 -5.51
CA ALA A 43 7.74 17.12 -6.10
C ALA A 43 8.32 16.04 -7.03
N PRO A 44 8.37 14.74 -6.66
CA PRO A 44 8.86 13.70 -7.58
C PRO A 44 8.00 13.57 -8.83
N VAL A 45 6.67 13.70 -8.70
CA VAL A 45 5.73 13.60 -9.83
C VAL A 45 5.95 14.76 -10.81
N VAL A 46 6.10 15.98 -10.28
CA VAL A 46 6.38 17.17 -11.11
C VAL A 46 7.75 17.06 -11.78
N LEU A 47 8.79 16.65 -11.04
CA LEU A 47 10.14 16.48 -11.59
C LEU A 47 10.18 15.42 -12.69
N ILE A 48 9.55 14.26 -12.46
CA ILE A 48 9.44 13.20 -13.47
C ILE A 48 8.62 13.70 -14.67
N GLY A 49 7.52 14.40 -14.44
CA GLY A 49 6.69 14.98 -15.51
C GLY A 49 7.45 15.98 -16.39
N VAL A 50 8.20 16.90 -15.78
CA VAL A 50 9.08 17.83 -16.50
C VAL A 50 10.18 17.09 -17.26
N ALA A 51 10.81 16.08 -16.64
CA ALA A 51 11.84 15.28 -17.28
C ALA A 51 11.29 14.46 -18.45
N LEU A 52 10.07 13.92 -18.35
CA LEU A 52 9.37 13.22 -19.44
C LEU A 52 9.12 14.15 -20.63
N LEU A 53 8.73 15.40 -20.38
CA LEU A 53 8.51 16.39 -21.45
C LEU A 53 9.82 16.83 -22.11
N ALA A 54 10.90 16.96 -21.35
CA ALA A 54 12.20 17.38 -21.87
C ALA A 54 12.97 16.25 -22.56
N PHE A 55 12.88 15.02 -22.05
CA PHE A 55 13.66 13.86 -22.48
C PHE A 55 12.80 12.57 -22.54
N PRO A 56 11.77 12.51 -23.40
CA PRO A 56 10.80 11.42 -23.39
C PRO A 56 11.44 10.04 -23.59
N THR A 57 12.40 9.91 -24.51
CA THR A 57 13.04 8.62 -24.79
C THR A 57 13.97 8.14 -23.69
N LEU A 58 14.66 9.06 -23.01
CA LEU A 58 15.53 8.72 -21.88
C LEU A 58 14.72 8.35 -20.64
N VAL A 59 13.64 9.10 -20.36
CA VAL A 59 12.87 8.93 -19.14
C VAL A 59 11.82 7.83 -19.29
N TYR A 60 11.03 7.84 -20.37
CA TYR A 60 10.04 6.80 -20.59
C TYR A 60 10.71 5.51 -21.06
N ASP A 61 11.29 5.46 -22.26
CA ASP A 61 11.72 4.19 -22.87
C ASP A 61 12.86 3.53 -22.08
N ARG A 62 13.91 4.29 -21.77
CA ARG A 62 15.13 3.75 -21.13
C ARG A 62 15.06 3.61 -19.62
N PHE A 63 14.14 4.30 -18.94
CA PHE A 63 14.05 4.22 -17.49
C PHE A 63 12.72 3.63 -17.02
N VAL A 64 11.61 4.32 -17.27
CA VAL A 64 10.27 3.88 -16.81
C VAL A 64 9.90 2.55 -17.44
N TRP A 65 9.95 2.43 -18.76
CA TRP A 65 9.62 1.20 -19.47
C TRP A 65 10.62 0.09 -19.13
N GLN A 66 11.93 0.33 -19.26
CA GLN A 66 12.93 -0.70 -19.03
C GLN A 66 12.90 -1.30 -17.60
N TYR A 67 12.73 -0.46 -16.58
CA TYR A 67 12.91 -0.90 -15.19
C TYR A 67 11.62 -1.00 -14.38
N LEU A 68 10.59 -0.20 -14.67
CA LEU A 68 9.42 -0.08 -13.80
C LEU A 68 8.16 -0.68 -14.45
N TRP A 69 7.72 -0.14 -15.59
CA TRP A 69 6.47 -0.51 -16.23
C TRP A 69 6.57 -1.74 -17.14
N GLY A 70 7.62 -1.84 -17.95
CA GLY A 70 7.82 -2.97 -18.85
C GLY A 70 7.90 -4.32 -18.13
N PRO A 71 8.57 -4.45 -16.97
CA PRO A 71 8.54 -5.68 -16.18
C PRO A 71 7.14 -6.08 -15.71
N VAL A 72 6.28 -5.12 -15.37
CA VAL A 72 4.87 -5.37 -14.99
C VAL A 72 4.07 -5.88 -16.19
N VAL A 73 4.26 -5.26 -17.36
CA VAL A 73 3.60 -5.69 -18.59
C VAL A 73 4.09 -7.05 -19.06
N ALA A 74 5.39 -7.33 -18.94
CA ALA A 74 5.98 -8.64 -19.23
C ALA A 74 5.42 -9.74 -18.31
N ASP A 75 5.13 -9.39 -17.06
CA ASP A 75 4.54 -10.30 -16.09
C ASP A 75 3.09 -10.63 -16.45
N ALA A 76 2.28 -9.61 -16.74
CA ALA A 76 0.90 -9.76 -17.20
C ALA A 76 0.80 -10.58 -18.50
N ALA A 77 1.72 -10.36 -19.43
CA ALA A 77 1.77 -11.07 -20.71
C ALA A 77 2.42 -12.47 -20.61
N SER A 78 3.02 -12.82 -19.47
CA SER A 78 3.81 -14.04 -19.28
C SER A 78 4.93 -14.24 -20.32
N GLN A 79 5.43 -13.16 -20.92
CA GLN A 79 6.49 -13.17 -21.93
C GLN A 79 7.25 -11.83 -21.95
N PRO A 80 8.52 -11.80 -22.40
CA PRO A 80 9.24 -10.55 -22.60
C PRO A 80 8.51 -9.62 -23.57
N VAL A 81 8.45 -8.33 -23.25
CA VAL A 81 7.83 -7.31 -24.10
C VAL A 81 8.86 -6.28 -24.53
N THR A 82 8.67 -5.70 -25.72
CA THR A 82 9.60 -4.73 -26.30
C THR A 82 8.85 -3.45 -26.66
N HIS A 83 9.45 -2.31 -26.33
CA HIS A 83 8.96 -0.98 -26.73
C HIS A 83 10.16 -0.19 -27.27
N GLU A 84 10.04 0.36 -28.48
CA GLU A 84 11.11 1.15 -29.12
C GLU A 84 12.50 0.45 -29.12
N GLY A 85 12.51 -0.86 -29.35
CA GLY A 85 13.73 -1.68 -29.35
C GLY A 85 14.30 -2.01 -27.96
N ILE A 86 13.65 -1.58 -26.88
CA ILE A 86 14.05 -1.86 -25.50
C ILE A 86 13.20 -3.00 -24.95
N GLN A 87 13.86 -4.12 -24.68
CA GLN A 87 13.23 -5.30 -24.10
C GLN A 87 13.13 -5.17 -22.58
N ALA A 88 11.94 -5.45 -22.05
CA ALA A 88 11.67 -5.59 -20.63
C ALA A 88 11.31 -7.04 -20.30
N VAL A 89 11.79 -7.50 -19.15
CA VAL A 89 11.59 -8.86 -18.65
C VAL A 89 10.94 -8.78 -17.27
N ARG A 90 10.08 -9.74 -16.95
CA ARG A 90 9.39 -9.82 -15.66
C ARG A 90 10.36 -9.97 -14.49
N GLY A 91 9.93 -9.50 -13.31
CA GLY A 91 10.64 -9.68 -12.05
C GLY A 91 11.47 -8.49 -11.59
N TYR A 92 12.14 -8.68 -10.45
CA TYR A 92 12.93 -7.64 -9.80
C TYR A 92 14.37 -7.64 -10.29
N ASN A 93 14.91 -6.42 -10.45
CA ASN A 93 16.32 -6.15 -10.69
C ASN A 93 16.80 -5.11 -9.66
N ALA A 94 18.10 -4.83 -9.65
CA ALA A 94 18.68 -3.91 -8.68
C ALA A 94 18.07 -2.49 -8.78
N VAL A 95 17.86 -1.99 -10.00
CA VAL A 95 17.35 -0.64 -10.24
C VAL A 95 15.93 -0.49 -9.74
N ASN A 96 15.04 -1.42 -10.10
CA ASN A 96 13.64 -1.33 -9.70
C ASN A 96 13.46 -1.56 -8.20
N THR A 97 14.19 -2.51 -7.61
CA THR A 97 14.20 -2.74 -6.16
C THR A 97 14.58 -1.48 -5.39
N VAL A 98 15.69 -0.83 -5.80
CA VAL A 98 16.15 0.41 -5.16
C VAL A 98 15.16 1.55 -5.38
N THR A 99 14.57 1.65 -6.58
CA THR A 99 13.58 2.69 -6.90
C THR A 99 12.33 2.54 -6.03
N TYR A 100 11.83 1.33 -5.85
CA TYR A 100 10.67 1.06 -5.00
C TYR A 100 10.97 1.34 -3.53
N LEU A 101 12.14 0.93 -3.04
CA LEU A 101 12.56 1.23 -1.67
C LEU A 101 12.69 2.74 -1.45
N ALA A 102 13.28 3.47 -2.40
CA ALA A 102 13.40 4.92 -2.35
C ALA A 102 12.01 5.58 -2.33
N ALA A 103 11.06 5.11 -3.14
CA ALA A 103 9.69 5.61 -3.14
C ALA A 103 8.99 5.39 -1.78
N VAL A 104 9.15 4.21 -1.17
CA VAL A 104 8.61 3.93 0.17
C VAL A 104 9.22 4.88 1.20
N VAL A 105 10.55 4.95 1.28
CA VAL A 105 11.25 5.81 2.25
C VAL A 105 10.85 7.27 2.08
N TYR A 106 10.78 7.75 0.84
CA TYR A 106 10.34 9.11 0.53
C TYR A 106 8.89 9.37 0.97
N SER A 107 8.02 8.38 0.85
CA SER A 107 6.59 8.53 1.20
C SER A 107 6.35 8.66 2.70
N LEU A 108 7.23 8.10 3.56
CA LEU A 108 6.99 7.98 5.00
C LEU A 108 6.75 9.33 5.71
N PRO A 109 7.57 10.38 5.53
CA PRO A 109 7.31 11.67 6.17
C PRO A 109 5.98 12.29 5.74
N GLY A 110 5.65 12.18 4.45
CA GLY A 110 4.39 12.71 3.92
C GLY A 110 3.17 11.91 4.40
N LEU A 111 3.29 10.59 4.51
CA LEU A 111 2.24 9.74 5.09
C LEU A 111 2.02 10.07 6.57
N ARG A 112 3.09 10.24 7.35
CA ARG A 112 2.99 10.69 8.74
C ARG A 112 2.26 12.04 8.82
N ALA A 113 2.70 13.03 8.05
CA ALA A 113 2.07 14.34 8.04
C ALA A 113 0.59 14.29 7.63
N TYR A 114 0.23 13.41 6.70
CA TYR A 114 -1.16 13.17 6.32
C TYR A 114 -1.99 12.60 7.49
N LEU A 115 -1.46 11.61 8.19
CA LEU A 115 -2.13 10.99 9.34
C LEU A 115 -2.27 11.96 10.52
N ASP A 116 -1.22 12.74 10.79
CA ASP A 116 -1.22 13.80 11.81
C ASP A 116 -2.27 14.87 11.47
N ALA A 117 -2.35 15.28 10.19
CA ALA A 117 -3.33 16.26 9.73
C ALA A 117 -4.79 15.78 9.82
N LEU A 118 -5.01 14.46 9.80
CA LEU A 118 -6.32 13.86 9.98
C LEU A 118 -6.64 13.55 11.45
N ASP A 119 -5.70 13.76 12.38
CA ASP A 119 -5.80 13.38 13.79
C ASP A 119 -6.18 11.89 13.94
N VAL A 120 -5.38 11.02 13.30
CA VAL A 120 -5.61 9.58 13.31
C VAL A 120 -5.02 8.95 14.56
N SER A 121 -5.87 8.37 15.39
CA SER A 121 -5.45 7.53 16.52
C SER A 121 -5.09 6.11 16.06
N PHE A 122 -3.88 5.65 16.38
CA PHE A 122 -3.44 4.26 16.13
C PHE A 122 -3.92 3.31 17.23
N ASP A 123 -5.21 3.02 17.24
CA ASP A 123 -5.84 2.10 18.19
C ASP A 123 -6.19 0.75 17.54
N THR A 124 -6.62 -0.21 18.36
CA THR A 124 -7.05 -1.54 17.89
C THR A 124 -8.22 -1.45 16.91
N ARG A 125 -9.07 -0.42 17.02
CA ARG A 125 -10.21 -0.24 16.11
C ARG A 125 -9.73 0.07 14.71
N LEU A 126 -8.75 0.96 14.56
CA LEU A 126 -8.15 1.27 13.26
C LEU A 126 -7.42 0.05 12.69
N ALA A 127 -6.72 -0.72 13.53
CA ALA A 127 -6.08 -1.96 13.11
C ALA A 127 -7.11 -2.97 12.53
N TYR A 128 -8.25 -3.16 13.19
CA TYR A 128 -9.35 -3.96 12.65
C TYR A 128 -9.98 -3.34 11.40
N GLY A 129 -10.02 -2.01 11.31
CA GLY A 129 -10.46 -1.29 10.11
C GLY A 129 -9.58 -1.60 8.88
N PHE A 130 -8.27 -1.74 9.05
CA PHE A 130 -7.36 -2.09 7.95
C PHE A 130 -7.42 -3.56 7.54
N ALA A 131 -7.79 -4.48 8.44
CA ALA A 131 -7.74 -5.91 8.17
C ALA A 131 -8.48 -6.33 6.87
N PRO A 132 -9.70 -5.84 6.59
CA PRO A 132 -10.38 -6.14 5.33
C PRO A 132 -9.64 -5.60 4.08
N ILE A 133 -8.97 -4.45 4.15
CA ILE A 133 -8.17 -3.93 3.01
C ILE A 133 -6.99 -4.86 2.72
N ILE A 134 -6.33 -5.37 3.76
CA ILE A 134 -5.23 -6.34 3.61
C ILE A 134 -5.73 -7.60 2.92
N VAL A 135 -6.89 -8.12 3.36
CA VAL A 135 -7.54 -9.28 2.73
C VAL A 135 -7.92 -8.99 1.28
N ALA A 136 -8.49 -7.82 0.99
CA ALA A 136 -8.87 -7.42 -0.36
C ALA A 136 -7.66 -7.37 -1.31
N GLY A 137 -6.52 -6.81 -0.86
CA GLY A 137 -5.29 -6.82 -1.63
C GLY A 137 -4.82 -8.23 -1.99
N GLY A 138 -4.82 -9.15 -1.02
CA GLY A 138 -4.50 -10.56 -1.24
C GLY A 138 -5.51 -11.28 -2.17
N ALA A 139 -6.80 -10.97 -2.04
CA ALA A 139 -7.83 -11.53 -2.92
C ALA A 139 -7.67 -11.05 -4.37
N MET A 140 -7.39 -9.75 -4.59
CA MET A 140 -7.12 -9.22 -5.92
C MET A 140 -5.86 -9.83 -6.54
N ARG A 141 -4.84 -10.14 -5.73
CA ARG A 141 -3.69 -10.92 -6.18
C ARG A 141 -4.10 -12.30 -6.69
N ALA A 142 -4.88 -13.03 -5.90
CA ALA A 142 -5.36 -14.34 -6.30
C ALA A 142 -6.22 -14.30 -7.59
N LEU A 143 -7.06 -13.26 -7.75
CA LEU A 143 -7.86 -13.05 -8.97
C LEU A 143 -6.96 -12.81 -10.20
N GLU A 144 -5.89 -12.05 -10.03
CA GLU A 144 -4.91 -11.84 -11.09
C GLU A 144 -4.17 -13.13 -11.46
N ASP A 145 -3.72 -13.90 -10.47
CA ASP A 145 -3.00 -15.16 -10.68
C ASP A 145 -3.82 -16.19 -11.50
N ILE A 146 -5.16 -16.17 -11.36
CA ILE A 146 -6.07 -17.03 -12.14
C ILE A 146 -6.53 -16.40 -13.46
N GLY A 147 -5.99 -15.25 -13.84
CA GLY A 147 -6.25 -14.58 -15.12
C GLY A 147 -7.60 -13.89 -15.24
N LEU A 148 -8.34 -13.73 -14.13
CA LEU A 148 -9.70 -13.16 -14.15
C LEU A 148 -9.73 -11.67 -14.49
N LEU A 149 -8.62 -10.96 -14.28
CA LEU A 149 -8.56 -9.51 -14.46
C LEU A 149 -8.27 -9.08 -15.91
N GLY A 150 -7.86 -10.02 -16.78
CA GLY A 150 -7.51 -9.73 -18.18
C GLY A 150 -6.52 -8.55 -18.29
N ASP A 151 -6.84 -7.58 -19.14
CA ASP A 151 -6.01 -6.39 -19.37
C ASP A 151 -5.79 -5.52 -18.12
N TYR A 152 -6.64 -5.65 -17.09
CA TYR A 152 -6.51 -4.92 -15.83
C TYR A 152 -5.52 -5.54 -14.85
N ALA A 153 -4.97 -6.74 -15.15
CA ALA A 153 -3.98 -7.43 -14.32
C ALA A 153 -2.78 -6.55 -13.94
N VAL A 154 -2.35 -5.67 -14.85
CA VAL A 154 -1.22 -4.73 -14.66
C VAL A 154 -1.35 -3.85 -13.42
N TRP A 155 -2.57 -3.56 -12.96
CA TRP A 155 -2.82 -2.77 -11.75
C TRP A 155 -2.64 -3.56 -10.46
N PHE A 156 -2.76 -4.89 -10.54
CA PHE A 156 -2.70 -5.79 -9.40
C PHE A 156 -1.40 -6.60 -9.36
N ILE A 157 -0.51 -6.46 -10.34
CA ILE A 157 0.87 -6.96 -10.30
C ILE A 157 1.75 -6.02 -9.48
N THR A 158 2.82 -6.53 -8.86
CA THR A 158 3.77 -5.69 -8.13
C THR A 158 4.65 -4.86 -9.07
N PRO A 159 4.94 -3.58 -8.75
CA PRO A 159 4.54 -2.86 -7.54
C PRO A 159 3.17 -2.17 -7.65
N SER A 160 2.51 -2.16 -8.82
CA SER A 160 1.28 -1.39 -9.09
C SER A 160 0.20 -1.59 -8.02
N ILE A 161 0.05 -2.82 -7.52
CA ILE A 161 -0.92 -3.12 -6.46
C ILE A 161 -0.70 -2.32 -5.18
N TYR A 162 0.56 -2.03 -4.82
CA TYR A 162 0.87 -1.25 -3.64
C TYR A 162 0.42 0.20 -3.79
N PHE A 163 0.54 0.79 -4.99
CA PHE A 163 0.00 2.11 -5.28
C PHE A 163 -1.52 2.11 -5.19
N PHE A 164 -2.18 1.09 -5.72
CA PHE A 164 -3.64 0.97 -5.68
C PHE A 164 -4.16 0.82 -4.23
N VAL A 165 -3.61 -0.12 -3.46
CA VAL A 165 -3.97 -0.35 -2.04
C VAL A 165 -3.68 0.90 -1.20
N THR A 166 -2.56 1.58 -1.44
CA THR A 166 -2.21 2.82 -0.74
C THR A 166 -3.19 3.93 -1.09
N ALA A 167 -3.57 4.09 -2.36
CA ALA A 167 -4.55 5.08 -2.79
C ALA A 167 -5.92 4.83 -2.14
N VAL A 168 -6.41 3.58 -2.17
CA VAL A 168 -7.67 3.20 -1.49
C VAL A 168 -7.59 3.49 0.01
N THR A 169 -6.47 3.13 0.64
CA THR A 169 -6.23 3.38 2.08
C THR A 169 -6.26 4.88 2.39
N VAL A 170 -5.47 5.69 1.69
CA VAL A 170 -5.39 7.16 1.89
C VAL A 170 -6.77 7.79 1.68
N LEU A 171 -7.48 7.42 0.61
CA LEU A 171 -8.82 7.94 0.33
C LEU A 171 -9.83 7.53 1.41
N SER A 172 -9.80 6.27 1.86
CA SER A 172 -10.71 5.80 2.92
C SER A 172 -10.47 6.49 4.26
N LEU A 173 -9.21 6.79 4.61
CA LEU A 173 -8.86 7.60 5.78
C LEU A 173 -9.40 9.03 5.64
N GLY A 174 -9.23 9.66 4.47
CA GLY A 174 -9.70 11.01 4.21
C GLY A 174 -11.23 11.12 4.22
N VAL A 175 -11.93 10.17 3.60
CA VAL A 175 -13.40 10.06 3.67
C VAL A 175 -13.85 9.79 5.10
N GLY A 176 -13.11 8.95 5.83
CA GLY A 176 -13.38 8.67 7.25
C GLY A 176 -13.26 9.89 8.13
N ALA A 177 -12.25 10.74 7.91
CA ALA A 177 -12.08 11.99 8.63
C ALA A 177 -13.20 12.97 8.30
N LEU A 178 -13.55 13.08 7.02
CA LEU A 178 -14.67 13.91 6.57
C LEU A 178 -16.03 13.44 7.13
N ALA A 179 -16.20 12.12 7.34
CA ALA A 179 -17.39 11.54 7.98
C ALA A 179 -17.41 11.80 9.49
N ARG A 180 -16.25 11.74 10.15
CA ARG A 180 -16.08 12.12 11.56
C ARG A 180 -16.45 13.57 11.79
N ASP A 181 -15.96 14.48 10.95
CA ASP A 181 -16.19 15.93 11.09
C ASP A 181 -17.67 16.32 10.86
N ARG A 182 -18.48 15.41 10.32
CA ARG A 182 -19.94 15.57 10.15
C ARG A 182 -20.77 14.77 11.15
N ASP A 183 -20.13 14.15 12.15
CA ASP A 183 -20.78 13.29 13.17
C ASP A 183 -21.57 12.11 12.58
N ILE A 184 -21.25 11.65 11.36
CA ILE A 184 -21.93 10.53 10.69
C ILE A 184 -21.15 9.21 10.77
N GLY A 185 -19.91 9.23 11.26
CA GLY A 185 -19.08 8.03 11.34
C GLY A 185 -17.72 8.27 11.98
N SER A 186 -16.84 7.29 11.86
CA SER A 186 -15.46 7.36 12.37
C SER A 186 -14.46 6.88 11.31
N ILE A 187 -13.20 7.28 11.44
CA ILE A 187 -12.14 6.82 10.54
C ILE A 187 -12.04 5.28 10.51
N PRO A 188 -11.94 4.57 11.65
CA PRO A 188 -11.87 3.11 11.64
C PRO A 188 -13.06 2.43 10.97
N SER A 189 -14.28 2.91 11.23
CA SER A 189 -15.50 2.33 10.63
C SER A 189 -15.54 2.52 9.12
N THR A 190 -15.10 3.68 8.62
CA THR A 190 -15.10 3.96 7.18
C THR A 190 -14.04 3.13 6.45
N VAL A 191 -12.82 3.06 6.99
CA VAL A 191 -11.75 2.21 6.44
C VAL A 191 -12.19 0.75 6.44
N GLY A 192 -12.76 0.28 7.55
CA GLY A 192 -13.30 -1.08 7.68
C GLY A 192 -14.43 -1.37 6.69
N LEU A 193 -15.35 -0.43 6.48
CA LEU A 193 -16.43 -0.58 5.51
C LEU A 193 -15.90 -0.67 4.07
N VAL A 194 -15.03 0.27 3.67
CA VAL A 194 -14.43 0.28 2.32
C VAL A 194 -13.67 -1.02 2.07
N GLY A 195 -12.83 -1.43 3.03
CA GLY A 195 -12.10 -2.68 2.93
C GLY A 195 -13.01 -3.91 2.88
N SER A 196 -14.10 -3.93 3.66
CA SER A 196 -15.03 -5.05 3.69
C SER A 196 -15.80 -5.18 2.38
N VAL A 197 -16.28 -4.06 1.82
CA VAL A 197 -16.94 -4.05 0.51
C VAL A 197 -16.00 -4.56 -0.57
N TRP A 198 -14.74 -4.10 -0.56
CA TRP A 198 -13.75 -4.53 -1.53
C TRP A 198 -13.38 -6.02 -1.36
N ALA A 199 -13.13 -6.48 -0.14
CA ALA A 199 -12.79 -7.87 0.15
C ALA A 199 -13.92 -8.82 -0.21
N VAL A 200 -15.15 -8.52 0.21
CA VAL A 200 -16.33 -9.34 -0.11
C VAL A 200 -16.57 -9.35 -1.62
N GLY A 201 -16.38 -8.22 -2.31
CA GLY A 201 -16.48 -8.16 -3.78
C GLY A 201 -15.45 -9.05 -4.46
N ALA A 202 -14.18 -8.95 -4.07
CA ALA A 202 -13.09 -9.73 -4.66
C ALA A 202 -13.25 -11.24 -4.39
N ILE A 203 -13.52 -11.62 -3.13
CA ILE A 203 -13.72 -13.02 -2.74
C ILE A 203 -14.99 -13.58 -3.38
N GLY A 204 -16.07 -12.80 -3.38
CA GLY A 204 -17.33 -13.18 -4.01
C GLY A 204 -17.16 -13.42 -5.51
N TRP A 205 -16.37 -12.60 -6.20
CA TRP A 205 -16.05 -12.82 -7.61
C TRP A 205 -15.23 -14.10 -7.81
N ALA A 206 -14.19 -14.35 -7.00
CA ALA A 206 -13.42 -15.59 -7.08
C ALA A 206 -14.30 -16.83 -6.86
N PHE A 207 -15.16 -16.78 -5.86
CA PHE A 207 -16.07 -17.88 -5.52
C PHE A 207 -17.11 -18.11 -6.63
N TRP A 208 -17.71 -17.04 -7.14
CA TRP A 208 -18.63 -17.10 -8.27
C TRP A 208 -17.97 -17.72 -9.51
N TYR A 209 -16.76 -17.28 -9.84
CA TYR A 209 -16.01 -17.84 -10.96
C TYR A 209 -15.75 -19.34 -10.78
N GLY A 210 -15.31 -19.75 -9.59
CA GLY A 210 -15.12 -21.15 -9.24
C GLY A 210 -16.39 -21.99 -9.38
N LEU A 211 -17.55 -21.48 -8.96
CA LEU A 211 -18.84 -22.17 -9.13
C LEU A 211 -19.31 -22.23 -10.59
N SER A 212 -19.00 -21.20 -11.38
CA SER A 212 -19.40 -21.11 -12.78
C SER A 212 -18.51 -21.93 -13.73
N THR A 213 -17.35 -22.38 -13.25
CA THR A 213 -16.37 -23.13 -14.06
C THR A 213 -16.44 -24.61 -13.72
N SER A 214 -16.51 -25.48 -14.72
CA SER A 214 -16.53 -26.94 -14.57
C SER A 214 -15.15 -27.54 -14.24
N ALA A 215 -14.25 -26.76 -13.65
CA ALA A 215 -12.92 -27.19 -13.28
C ALA A 215 -13.01 -28.23 -12.14
N PRO A 216 -12.43 -29.43 -12.29
CA PRO A 216 -12.43 -30.40 -11.21
C PRO A 216 -11.60 -29.88 -10.03
N LEU A 217 -12.13 -30.02 -8.81
CA LEU A 217 -11.42 -29.67 -7.59
C LEU A 217 -10.17 -30.55 -7.46
N ARG A 218 -8.99 -29.98 -7.73
CA ARG A 218 -7.69 -30.65 -7.52
C ARG A 218 -7.07 -30.12 -6.23
N LEU A 219 -7.29 -30.85 -5.13
CA LEU A 219 -6.69 -30.53 -3.83
C LEU A 219 -5.16 -30.72 -3.79
N TRP A 220 -4.62 -31.43 -4.78
CA TRP A 220 -3.20 -31.74 -4.86
C TRP A 220 -2.75 -31.74 -6.32
N VAL A 221 -1.66 -31.02 -6.58
CA VAL A 221 -0.93 -31.08 -7.84
C VAL A 221 0.38 -31.81 -7.54
N PRO A 222 0.61 -33.02 -8.10
CA PRO A 222 1.89 -33.69 -7.96
C PRO A 222 3.00 -32.75 -8.45
N VAL A 223 4.08 -32.65 -7.68
CA VAL A 223 5.31 -32.09 -8.23
C VAL A 223 5.78 -33.09 -9.28
N ALA A 224 5.76 -32.70 -10.56
CA ALA A 224 6.37 -33.50 -11.61
C ALA A 224 7.87 -33.61 -11.27
N THR A 225 8.29 -34.81 -10.85
CA THR A 225 9.70 -35.19 -10.76
C THR A 225 10.30 -35.39 -12.14
#